data_AF-A0A2T7VMU4-F1
#
_entry.id   AF-A0A2T7VMU4-F1
#
_cell.length_a   1.000
_cell.length_b   1.000
_cell.length_c   1.000
_cell.angle_alpha   90.00
_cell.angle_beta   90.00
_cell.angle_gamma   90.00
#
_symmetry.space_group_name_H-M   'P 1'
#
loop_
_entity.id
_entity.type
_entity.pdbx_description
1 polymer ?
#
loop_
_entity_poly.entity_id
_entity_poly.type
_entity_poly.pdbx_seq_one_letter_code
_entity_poly.pdbx_strand_id
1 'polypeptide(L)' 'MSLKPGAVRDAIVRYLRAQGVDGAKVRDIHAAVEEYIGQEVAASSVRSYLNINTPAQFERLGHGIYRLQNA' A
#
# COMPACT_ATOMS: atom_id res chain seq x y z
N MET A 1 2.69 8.48 -18.99
CA MET A 1 1.95 9.41 -18.09
C MET A 1 2.63 9.39 -16.73
N SER A 2 2.79 10.55 -16.08
CA SER A 2 3.32 10.61 -14.71
C SER A 2 2.19 10.48 -13.71
N LEU A 3 2.38 9.66 -12.67
CA LEU A 3 1.40 9.51 -11.59
C LEU A 3 1.27 10.82 -10.81
N LYS A 4 0.06 11.14 -10.34
CA LYS A 4 -0.12 12.24 -9.40
C LYS A 4 0.71 11.94 -8.14
N PRO A 5 1.43 12.94 -7.58
CA PRO A 5 2.14 12.77 -6.32
C PRO A 5 1.21 12.21 -5.25
N GLY A 6 1.61 11.10 -4.60
CA GLY A 6 0.82 10.46 -3.55
C GLY A 6 -0.26 9.48 -4.02
N ALA A 7 -0.51 9.31 -5.32
CA ALA A 7 -1.54 8.38 -5.82
C ALA A 7 -1.35 6.94 -5.32
N VAL A 8 -0.10 6.46 -5.32
CA VAL A 8 0.25 5.12 -4.80
C VAL A 8 -0.04 5.01 -3.31
N ARG A 9 0.36 6.01 -2.50
CA ARG A 9 0.07 6.03 -1.06
C ARG A 9 -1.44 5.99 -0.81
N ASP A 10 -2.20 6.82 -1.51
CA ASP A 10 -3.63 6.96 -1.27
C ASP A 10 -4.37 5.67 -1.67
N ALA A 11 -3.92 4.99 -2.73
CA ALA A 11 -4.39 3.67 -3.13
C ALA A 11 -4.11 2.59 -2.06
N ILE A 12 -2.88 2.56 -1.52
CA ILE A 12 -2.50 1.64 -0.43
C ILE A 12 -3.40 1.87 0.79
N VAL A 13 -3.57 3.13 1.21
CA VAL A 13 -4.39 3.49 2.38
C VAL A 13 -5.86 3.08 2.17
N ARG A 14 -6.41 3.34 0.98
CA ARG A 14 -7.78 2.94 0.64
C ARG A 14 -7.97 1.43 0.77
N TYR A 15 -7.06 0.64 0.20
CA TYR A 15 -7.16 -0.81 0.25
C TYR A 15 -7.03 -1.34 1.68
N LEU A 16 -6.00 -0.91 2.42
CA LEU A 16 -5.77 -1.38 3.79
C LEU A 16 -6.87 -0.97 4.77
N ARG A 17 -7.53 0.18 4.55
CA ARG A 17 -8.70 0.56 5.35
C ARG A 17 -9.83 -0.45 5.23
N ALA A 18 -10.02 -1.06 4.06
CA ALA A 18 -11.04 -2.09 3.87
C ALA A 18 -10.68 -3.44 4.53
N GLN A 19 -9.39 -3.68 4.78
CA GLN A 19 -8.91 -4.91 5.44
C GLN A 19 -8.89 -4.81 6.97
N GLY A 20 -8.83 -3.59 7.52
CA GLY A 20 -8.84 -3.36 8.96
C GLY A 20 -7.63 -3.98 9.68
N VAL A 21 -7.89 -4.60 10.84
CA VAL A 21 -6.86 -5.11 11.75
C VAL A 21 -6.05 -6.28 11.18
N ASP A 22 -6.63 -7.05 10.26
CA ASP A 22 -5.99 -8.22 9.64
C ASP A 22 -4.91 -7.82 8.62
N GLY A 23 -5.05 -6.63 8.03
CA GLY A 23 -4.15 -6.13 6.99
C GLY A 23 -4.19 -6.96 5.71
N ALA A 24 -3.17 -6.83 4.88
CA ALA A 24 -3.03 -7.60 3.64
C ALA A 24 -1.59 -7.87 3.25
N LYS A 25 -1.37 -8.90 2.42
CA LYS A 25 -0.05 -9.21 1.86
C LYS A 25 0.37 -8.15 0.85
N VAL A 26 1.67 -7.86 0.77
CA VAL A 26 2.26 -6.92 -0.21
C VAL A 26 1.80 -7.19 -1.64
N ARG A 27 1.67 -8.46 -2.04
CA ARG A 27 1.19 -8.82 -3.38
C ARG A 27 -0.23 -8.33 -3.64
N ASP A 28 -1.11 -8.50 -2.66
CA ASP A 28 -2.52 -8.15 -2.79
C ASP A 28 -2.69 -6.62 -2.73
N ILE A 29 -1.89 -5.95 -1.89
CA ILE A 29 -1.78 -4.48 -1.87
C ILE A 29 -1.32 -3.95 -3.24
N HIS A 30 -0.29 -4.56 -3.83
CA HIS A 30 0.25 -4.14 -5.12
C HIS A 30 -0.78 -4.31 -6.24
N ALA A 31 -1.45 -5.45 -6.32
CA ALA A 31 -2.52 -5.69 -7.30
C ALA A 31 -3.66 -4.67 -7.15
N ALA A 32 -4.11 -4.39 -5.92
CA ALA A 32 -5.15 -3.40 -5.66
C ALA A 32 -4.73 -1.97 -6.03
N VAL A 33 -3.44 -1.64 -5.87
CA VAL A 33 -2.90 -0.34 -6.29
C VAL A 33 -2.95 -0.20 -7.82
N GLU A 34 -2.55 -1.22 -8.56
CA GLU A 34 -2.60 -1.21 -10.03
C GLU A 34 -4.04 -1.13 -10.55
N GLU A 35 -4.94 -1.90 -9.96
CA GLU A 35 -6.37 -1.87 -10.28
C GLU A 35 -6.96 -0.48 -10.02
N TYR A 36 -6.64 0.14 -8.88
CA TYR A 36 -7.16 1.46 -8.53
C TYR A 36 -6.60 2.58 -9.43
N ILE A 37 -5.32 2.51 -9.78
CA ILE A 37 -4.66 3.53 -10.59
C ILE A 37 -4.97 3.33 -12.09
N GLY A 38 -5.24 2.10 -12.51
CA GLY A 38 -5.54 1.74 -13.90
C GLY A 38 -4.30 1.57 -14.78
N GLN A 39 -3.12 1.35 -14.19
CA GLN A 39 -1.88 1.06 -14.91
C GLN A 39 -0.90 0.27 -14.03
N GLU A 40 0.12 -0.32 -14.65
CA GLU A 40 1.20 -1.02 -13.95
C GLU A 40 1.98 -0.06 -13.04
N VAL A 41 2.33 -0.55 -11.84
CA VAL A 41 3.10 0.18 -10.83
C VAL A 41 4.29 -0.67 -10.44
N ALA A 42 5.49 -0.08 -10.44
CA ALA A 42 6.67 -0.80 -10.00
C ALA A 42 6.51 -1.28 -8.55
N ALA A 43 6.70 -2.57 -8.30
CA ALA A 43 6.60 -3.17 -6.96
C ALA A 43 7.54 -2.49 -5.93
N SER A 44 8.67 -1.95 -6.39
CA SER A 44 9.59 -1.16 -5.57
C SER A 44 8.95 0.13 -5.04
N SER A 45 8.06 0.77 -5.81
CA SER A 45 7.33 1.97 -5.38
C SER A 45 6.39 1.67 -4.21
N VAL A 46 5.60 0.60 -4.32
CA VAL A 46 4.70 0.14 -3.25
C VAL A 46 5.49 -0.19 -1.98
N ARG A 47 6.58 -0.96 -2.11
CA ARG A 47 7.46 -1.30 -0.97
C ARG A 47 8.12 -0.07 -0.35
N SER A 48 8.48 0.92 -1.16
CA SER A 48 9.09 2.16 -0.68
C SER A 48 8.11 2.97 0.18
N TYR A 49 6.82 3.02 -0.20
CA TYR A 49 5.79 3.58 0.68
C TYR A 49 5.61 2.76 1.96
N LEU A 50 5.44 1.45 1.84
CA LEU A 50 5.21 0.58 3.01
C LEU A 50 6.35 0.59 4.04
N ASN A 51 7.60 0.84 3.62
CA ASN A 51 8.76 0.72 4.51
C ASN A 51 9.50 2.04 4.80
N ILE A 52 9.55 3.00 3.87
CA ILE A 52 10.52 4.13 3.92
C ILE A 52 9.81 5.49 3.87
N ASN A 53 8.90 5.72 2.93
CA ASN A 53 8.39 7.06 2.63
C ASN A 53 7.30 7.55 3.58
N THR A 54 6.66 6.65 4.33
CA THR A 54 5.55 6.99 5.24
C THR A 54 5.74 6.31 6.60
N PRO A 55 6.74 6.74 7.39
CA PRO A 55 6.94 6.22 8.73
C PRO A 55 5.67 6.43 9.57
N ALA A 56 5.34 5.46 10.41
CA ALA A 56 4.16 5.44 11.29
C ALA A 56 2.78 5.45 10.60
N GLN A 57 2.70 5.30 9.27
CA GLN A 57 1.41 5.16 8.58
C GLN A 57 1.00 3.69 8.39
N PHE A 58 1.99 2.82 8.22
CA PHE A 58 1.80 1.39 8.00
C PHE A 58 2.56 0.57 9.05
N GLU A 59 1.91 -0.49 9.52
CA GLU A 59 2.50 -1.45 10.44
C GLU A 59 2.73 -2.78 9.71
N ARG A 60 3.91 -3.37 9.87
CA ARG A 60 4.23 -4.69 9.33
C ARG A 60 3.95 -5.77 10.36
N LEU A 61 2.95 -6.62 10.10
CA LEU A 61 2.52 -7.69 11.01
C LEU A 61 3.39 -8.95 10.92
N GLY A 62 4.22 -9.07 9.87
CA GLY A 62 5.03 -10.26 9.59
C GLY A 62 4.61 -10.95 8.30
N HIS A 63 5.44 -11.86 7.77
CA HIS A 63 5.17 -12.61 6.51
C HIS A 63 4.79 -11.74 5.29
N GLY A 64 5.21 -10.47 5.28
CA GLY A 64 4.85 -9.53 4.23
C GLY A 64 3.41 -9.02 4.31
N ILE A 65 2.78 -9.10 5.48
CA ILE A 65 1.47 -8.53 5.77
C ILE A 65 1.66 -7.12 6.36
N TYR A 66 0.86 -6.18 5.87
CA TYR A 66 0.84 -4.78 6.31
C TYR A 66 -0.59 -4.34 6.64
N ARG A 67 -0.73 -3.46 7.63
CA ARG A 67 -2.00 -2.77 7.96
C ARG A 67 -1.77 -1.28 8.17
N LEU A 68 -2.85 -0.52 8.35
CA LEU A 68 -2.73 0.86 8.84
C LEU A 68 -2.34 0.85 10.31
N GLN A 69 -1.42 1.73 10.72
CA GLN A 69 -0.95 1.80 12.12
C GLN A 69 -2.08 2.14 13.11
N ASN A 70 -3.14 2.80 12.65
CA ASN A 70 -4.32 3.19 13.44
C ASN A 70 -5.60 2.49 12.93
N ALA A 71 -5.49 1.25 12.41
CA ALA A 71 -6.61 0.45 11.94
C ALA A 71 -7.50 -0.04 13.10
#